data_AF-A0A915ZJG9-F1
#
_entry.id   AF-A0A915ZJG9-F1
#
_cell.length_a   1.000
_cell.length_b   1.000
_cell.length_c   1.000
_cell.angle_alpha   90.00
_cell.angle_beta   90.00
_cell.angle_gamma   90.00
#
_symmetry.space_group_name_H-M   'P 1'
#
loop_
_entity.id
_entity.type
_entity.pdbx_description
1 polymer ?
#
loop_
_entity_poly.entity_id
_entity_poly.type
_entity_poly.pdbx_seq_one_letter_code
_entity_poly.pdbx_strand_id
1 'polypeptide(L)'
;MNDASSYIVPMNTNNIIEFNRNSITDKPHNNKPITKIEISPGGRYLVTYSQEDHSVVGWNIEDVDEGQLKSNDSVKINYEINQICVSDDKKLAYINNDRTLLNIIDIRNNNHFKIDMGNYYRLKSFGEYIQ
;
A
#
# COMPACT_ATOMS: atom_id res chain seq x y z
N MET A 1 -20.24 -17.76 15.68
CA MET A 1 -19.08 -17.11 15.04
C MET A 1 -19.64 -16.19 13.98
N ASN A 2 -19.29 -14.91 13.98
CA ASN A 2 -19.60 -14.05 12.84
C ASN A 2 -18.71 -14.48 11.68
N ASP A 3 -19.28 -14.61 10.49
CA ASP A 3 -18.52 -14.85 9.27
C ASP A 3 -17.65 -13.61 8.97
N ALA A 4 -16.41 -13.81 8.55
CA ALA A 4 -15.49 -12.73 8.18
C ALA A 4 -16.08 -11.81 7.09
N SER A 5 -16.99 -12.34 6.28
CA SER A 5 -17.75 -11.61 5.28
C SER A 5 -18.53 -10.41 5.85
N SER A 6 -18.92 -10.43 7.14
CA SER A 6 -19.68 -9.32 7.75
C SER A 6 -18.87 -8.04 7.98
N TYR A 7 -17.54 -8.10 7.86
CA TYR A 7 -16.63 -6.95 8.08
C TYR A 7 -16.09 -6.37 6.76
N ILE A 8 -16.40 -7.01 5.63
CA ILE A 8 -16.01 -6.54 4.30
C ILE A 8 -17.06 -5.55 3.83
N VAL A 9 -16.67 -4.27 3.75
CA VAL A 9 -17.56 -3.20 3.27
C VAL A 9 -17.19 -2.85 1.82
N PRO A 10 -18.04 -3.16 0.81
CA PRO A 10 -17.81 -2.72 -0.55
C PRO A 10 -18.01 -1.20 -0.64
N MET A 11 -17.01 -0.48 -1.15
CA MET A 11 -17.04 0.98 -1.31
C MET A 11 -16.76 1.35 -2.77
N ASN A 12 -17.44 2.36 -3.30
CA ASN A 12 -17.13 2.92 -4.62
C ASN A 12 -15.78 3.66 -4.56
N THR A 13 -14.76 3.05 -5.15
CA THR A 13 -13.34 3.41 -5.08
C THR A 13 -12.92 4.56 -5.98
N ASN A 14 -13.81 5.01 -6.88
CA ASN A 14 -13.49 6.03 -7.89
C ASN A 14 -13.10 7.40 -7.30
N ASN A 15 -13.33 7.63 -6.01
CA ASN A 15 -13.00 8.88 -5.30
C ASN A 15 -11.81 8.76 -4.31
N ILE A 16 -11.21 7.57 -4.14
CA ILE A 16 -10.31 7.27 -3.00
C ILE A 16 -8.89 6.94 -3.46
N ILE A 17 -8.77 6.23 -4.58
CA ILE A 17 -7.50 5.72 -5.08
C ILE A 17 -7.43 6.01 -6.58
N GLU A 18 -6.40 6.75 -6.98
CA GLU A 18 -6.08 6.94 -8.39
C GLU A 18 -4.94 5.99 -8.76
N PHE A 19 -5.25 5.00 -9.60
CA PHE A 19 -4.25 4.09 -10.15
C PHE A 19 -3.62 4.73 -11.38
N ASN A 20 -2.33 5.05 -11.29
CA ASN A 20 -1.61 5.60 -12.42
C ASN A 20 -0.53 4.63 -12.90
N ARG A 21 -0.95 3.66 -13.73
CA ARG A 21 -0.03 2.69 -14.36
C ARG A 21 0.71 3.27 -15.57
N ASN A 22 0.22 4.38 -16.14
CA ASN A 22 0.73 4.95 -17.40
C ASN A 22 1.58 6.22 -17.19
N SER A 23 1.65 6.76 -15.98
CA SER A 23 2.54 7.86 -15.60
C SER A 23 3.48 7.43 -14.48
N ILE A 24 4.17 6.30 -14.72
CA ILE A 24 5.52 6.18 -14.18
C ILE A 24 6.31 7.26 -14.92
N THR A 25 6.26 8.48 -14.39
CA THR A 25 7.21 9.50 -14.80
C THR A 25 8.59 8.94 -14.42
N ASP A 26 9.65 9.29 -15.14
CA ASP A 26 11.03 8.95 -14.75
C ASP A 26 11.44 9.49 -13.36
N LYS A 27 10.49 10.11 -12.64
CA LYS A 27 10.62 10.84 -11.40
C LYS A 27 9.67 10.23 -10.36
N PRO A 28 10.08 9.17 -9.65
CA PRO A 28 9.30 8.63 -8.54
C PRO A 28 8.89 9.74 -7.57
N HIS A 29 7.65 9.67 -7.07
CA HIS A 29 7.06 10.65 -6.17
C HIS A 29 7.07 12.11 -6.65
N ASN A 30 7.17 12.36 -7.96
CA ASN A 30 7.29 13.71 -8.52
C ASN A 30 8.41 14.53 -7.85
N ASN A 31 9.53 13.87 -7.51
CA ASN A 31 10.68 14.42 -6.77
C ASN A 31 10.35 14.95 -5.36
N LYS A 32 9.22 14.54 -4.77
CA LYS A 32 8.88 14.88 -3.39
C LYS A 32 9.59 13.94 -2.40
N PRO A 33 9.80 14.37 -1.15
CA PRO A 33 10.50 13.55 -0.16
C PRO A 33 9.80 12.23 0.11
N ILE A 34 10.58 11.15 0.19
CA ILE A 34 10.10 9.86 0.68
C ILE A 34 10.03 9.95 2.21
N THR A 35 8.84 9.68 2.75
CA THR A 35 8.58 9.74 4.20
C THR A 35 8.41 8.38 4.85
N LYS A 36 8.16 7.31 4.06
CA LYS A 36 8.11 5.92 4.55
C LYS A 36 8.68 4.96 3.51
N ILE A 37 9.29 3.88 4.01
CA ILE A 37 9.82 2.77 3.22
C ILE A 37 9.44 1.48 3.94
N GLU A 38 8.89 0.52 3.22
CA GLU A 38 8.58 -0.82 3.74
C GLU A 38 9.08 -1.88 2.78
N ILE A 39 9.67 -2.94 3.33
CA ILE A 39 10.20 -4.08 2.59
C ILE A 39 9.29 -5.27 2.86
N SER A 40 9.03 -6.07 1.82
CA SER A 40 8.25 -7.29 1.97
C SER A 40 8.96 -8.34 2.84
N PRO A 41 8.22 -9.25 3.50
CA PRO A 41 8.83 -10.25 4.39
C PRO A 41 9.94 -11.10 3.75
N GLY A 42 9.76 -11.50 2.49
CA GLY A 42 10.77 -12.24 1.73
C GLY A 42 11.85 -11.37 1.08
N GLY A 43 11.79 -10.04 1.24
CA GLY A 43 12.77 -9.12 0.67
C GLY A 43 12.75 -9.02 -0.87
N ARG A 44 11.65 -9.45 -1.50
CA ARG A 44 11.50 -9.51 -2.97
C ARG A 44 10.93 -8.22 -3.55
N TYR A 45 10.31 -7.40 -2.70
CA TYR A 45 9.62 -6.19 -3.10
C TYR A 45 9.74 -5.13 -2.00
N LEU A 46 9.78 -3.86 -2.37
CA LEU A 46 9.64 -2.76 -1.41
C LEU A 46 8.70 -1.71 -1.96
N VAL A 47 8.13 -0.92 -1.06
CA VAL A 47 7.36 0.27 -1.39
C VAL A 47 7.96 1.50 -0.72
N THR A 48 7.89 2.62 -1.41
CA THR A 48 8.19 3.94 -0.88
C THR A 48 6.93 4.79 -0.91
N TYR A 49 6.77 5.68 0.07
CA TYR A 49 5.64 6.61 0.15
C TYR A 49 6.13 8.04 0.32
N SER A 50 5.52 8.96 -0.42
CA SER A 50 5.66 10.39 -0.23
C SER A 50 4.38 10.97 0.37
N GLN A 51 4.48 11.57 1.54
CA GLN A 51 3.33 12.24 2.16
C GLN A 51 2.89 13.48 1.40
N GLU A 52 3.80 14.18 0.72
CA GLU A 52 3.51 15.42 0.00
C GLU A 52 2.84 15.18 -1.35
N ASP A 53 3.22 14.12 -2.07
CA ASP A 53 2.62 13.73 -3.37
C ASP A 53 1.53 12.64 -3.23
N HIS A 54 1.35 12.12 -2.01
CA HIS A 54 0.43 11.03 -1.68
C HIS A 54 0.60 9.76 -2.54
N SER A 55 1.78 9.59 -3.11
CA SER A 55 2.11 8.47 -4.00
C SER A 55 2.82 7.37 -3.24
N VAL A 56 2.44 6.13 -3.55
CA VAL A 56 3.17 4.92 -3.20
C VAL A 56 3.78 4.37 -4.48
N VAL A 57 5.09 4.11 -4.46
CA VAL A 57 5.84 3.55 -5.59
C VAL A 57 6.38 2.19 -5.18
N GLY A 58 6.20 1.21 -6.06
CA GLY A 58 6.62 -0.17 -5.87
C GLY A 58 7.87 -0.51 -6.65
N TRP A 59 8.78 -1.25 -6.02
CA TRP A 59 10.11 -1.55 -6.55
C TRP A 59 10.37 -3.06 -6.47
N ASN A 60 10.69 -3.67 -7.61
CA ASN A 60 11.10 -5.07 -7.65
C ASN A 60 12.56 -5.18 -7.23
N ILE A 61 12.84 -6.09 -6.29
CA ILE A 61 14.19 -6.39 -5.81
C ILE A 61 14.70 -7.68 -6.45
N GLU A 62 13.79 -8.56 -6.90
CA GLU A 62 14.15 -9.75 -7.66
C GLU A 62 14.81 -9.42 -8.99
N ASP A 63 15.80 -10.23 -9.37
CA ASP A 63 16.47 -10.19 -10.67
C ASP A 63 17.10 -8.82 -11.00
N VAL A 64 17.50 -8.07 -9.97
CA VAL A 64 18.29 -6.84 -10.14
C VAL A 64 19.76 -7.25 -10.16
N ASP A 65 20.30 -7.49 -11.36
CA ASP A 65 21.74 -7.41 -11.58
C ASP A 65 22.21 -6.05 -11.02
N GLU A 66 23.28 -6.04 -10.22
CA GLU A 66 23.80 -4.86 -9.49
C GLU A 66 23.52 -3.53 -10.23
N GLY A 67 22.64 -2.69 -9.68
CA GLY A 67 22.16 -1.52 -10.42
C GLY A 67 20.98 -0.79 -9.77
N GLN A 68 20.43 0.18 -10.50
CA GLN A 68 19.29 0.99 -10.06
C GLN A 68 18.00 0.16 -10.06
N LEU A 69 17.30 0.13 -8.93
CA LEU A 69 15.97 -0.48 -8.83
C LEU A 69 15.01 0.13 -9.85
N LYS A 70 14.23 -0.72 -10.51
CA LYS A 70 13.18 -0.29 -11.44
C LYS A 70 11.84 -0.27 -10.72
N SER A 71 11.17 0.88 -10.75
CA SER A 71 9.77 0.98 -10.33
C SER A 71 8.88 0.67 -11.53
N ASN A 72 7.93 -0.23 -11.35
CA ASN A 72 6.98 -0.64 -12.39
C ASN A 72 5.53 -0.35 -11.99
N ASP A 73 5.33 0.10 -10.75
CA ASP A 73 4.03 0.10 -10.10
C ASP A 73 3.90 1.39 -9.28
N SER A 74 2.83 2.15 -9.47
CA SER A 74 2.53 3.33 -8.66
C SER A 74 1.04 3.48 -8.38
N VAL A 75 0.71 3.95 -7.18
CA VAL A 75 -0.66 4.23 -6.76
C VAL A 75 -0.70 5.55 -6.00
N LYS A 76 -1.73 6.36 -6.26
CA LYS A 76 -2.04 7.56 -5.47
C LYS A 76 -3.17 7.26 -4.51
N ILE A 77 -2.97 7.65 -3.25
CA ILE A 77 -3.92 7.43 -2.16
C ILE A 77 -4.40 8.78 -1.67
N ASN A 78 -5.70 9.07 -1.73
CA ASN A 78 -6.25 10.41 -1.43
C ASN A 78 -6.26 10.77 0.08
N TYR A 79 -5.50 10.05 0.90
CA TYR A 79 -5.44 10.22 2.34
C TYR A 79 -4.00 10.16 2.83
N GLU A 80 -3.72 10.89 3.91
CA GLU A 80 -2.47 10.71 4.64
C GLU A 80 -2.43 9.33 5.29
N ILE A 81 -1.32 8.63 5.04
CA ILE A 81 -1.10 7.28 5.53
C ILE A 81 -0.31 7.33 6.84
N ASN A 82 -0.87 6.73 7.88
CA ASN A 82 -0.18 6.56 9.16
C ASN A 82 0.78 5.38 9.12
N GLN A 83 0.31 4.23 8.61
CA GLN A 83 1.09 2.99 8.53
C GLN A 83 0.88 2.28 7.20
N ILE A 84 1.95 1.69 6.67
CA ILE A 84 1.97 0.87 5.47
C ILE A 84 2.66 -0.46 5.79
N CYS A 85 2.33 -1.51 5.04
CA CYS A 85 3.18 -2.69 4.86
C CYS A 85 2.90 -3.31 3.49
N VAL A 86 3.82 -4.15 3.02
CA VAL A 86 3.70 -4.78 1.70
C VAL A 86 4.06 -6.26 1.76
N SER A 87 3.36 -7.07 0.98
CA SER A 87 3.66 -8.50 0.82
C SER A 87 4.58 -8.77 -0.37
N ASP A 88 5.21 -9.94 -0.42
CA ASP A 88 5.96 -10.39 -1.60
C ASP A 88 5.08 -10.48 -2.86
N ASP A 89 3.78 -10.77 -2.69
CA ASP A 89 2.78 -10.76 -3.76
C ASP A 89 2.40 -9.35 -4.27
N LYS A 90 3.08 -8.29 -3.81
CA LYS A 90 2.76 -6.87 -4.12
C LYS A 90 1.37 -6.42 -3.67
N LYS A 91 0.88 -6.93 -2.54
CA LYS A 91 -0.31 -6.41 -1.87
C LYS A 91 0.13 -5.36 -0.87
N LEU A 92 -0.41 -4.15 -0.99
CA LEU A 92 -0.18 -3.04 -0.07
C LEU A 92 -1.30 -3.02 0.96
N ALA A 93 -0.97 -3.09 2.24
CA ALA A 93 -1.91 -2.80 3.31
C ALA A 93 -1.57 -1.44 3.93
N TYR A 94 -2.59 -0.62 4.21
CA TYR A 94 -2.38 0.67 4.84
C TYR A 94 -3.52 1.09 5.76
N ILE A 95 -3.15 1.90 6.75
CA ILE A 95 -4.05 2.57 7.67
C ILE A 95 -3.89 4.07 7.49
N ASN A 96 -4.99 4.76 7.23
CA ASN A 96 -5.09 6.21 7.15
C ASN A 96 -5.02 6.86 8.56
N ASN A 97 -4.81 8.17 8.61
CA ASN A 97 -4.66 8.89 9.88
C ASN A 97 -5.84 8.76 10.85
N ASP A 98 -7.07 8.56 10.34
CA ASP A 98 -8.23 8.33 11.21
C ASP A 98 -8.19 6.97 11.93
N ARG A 99 -7.31 6.05 11.49
CA ARG A 99 -7.08 4.70 12.04
C ARG A 99 -8.33 3.82 12.12
N THR A 100 -9.37 4.16 11.36
CA THR A 100 -10.64 3.44 11.38
C THR A 100 -10.66 2.29 10.38
N LEU A 101 -9.82 2.35 9.35
CA LEU A 101 -9.94 1.47 8.19
C LEU A 101 -8.59 0.86 7.80
N LEU A 102 -8.58 -0.46 7.69
CA LEU A 102 -7.50 -1.18 7.03
C LEU A 102 -7.85 -1.35 5.56
N ASN A 103 -7.01 -0.80 4.69
CA ASN A 103 -7.17 -0.90 3.24
C ASN A 103 -6.11 -1.85 2.70
N ILE A 104 -6.50 -2.77 1.83
CA ILE A 104 -5.62 -3.73 1.17
C ILE A 104 -5.80 -3.59 -0.33
N ILE A 105 -4.73 -3.22 -1.04
CA ILE A 105 -4.72 -3.06 -2.48
C ILE A 105 -3.79 -4.11 -3.10
N ASP A 106 -4.29 -4.86 -4.07
CA ASP A 106 -3.45 -5.57 -5.02
C ASP A 106 -2.93 -4.58 -6.06
N ILE A 107 -1.64 -4.24 -5.97
CA ILE A 107 -1.01 -3.24 -6.82
C ILE A 107 -1.03 -3.67 -8.30
N ARG A 108 -1.00 -4.98 -8.60
CA ARG A 108 -1.01 -5.51 -9.97
C ARG A 108 -2.39 -5.39 -10.61
N ASN A 109 -3.42 -5.81 -9.87
CA ASN A 109 -4.75 -6.05 -10.44
C ASN A 109 -5.76 -4.94 -10.15
N ASN A 110 -5.39 -3.91 -9.39
CA ASN A 110 -6.29 -2.86 -8.88
C ASN A 110 -7.47 -3.43 -8.06
N ASN A 111 -7.35 -4.68 -7.59
CA ASN A 111 -8.33 -5.25 -6.68
C ASN A 111 -8.11 -4.58 -5.33
N HIS A 112 -9.14 -3.88 -4.84
CA HIS A 112 -9.11 -3.21 -3.55
C HIS A 112 -10.11 -3.88 -2.61
N PHE A 113 -9.61 -4.24 -1.44
CA PHE A 113 -10.40 -4.77 -0.35
C PHE A 113 -10.24 -3.85 0.85
N LYS A 114 -11.32 -3.70 1.60
CA LYS A 114 -11.34 -2.88 2.80
C LYS A 114 -11.90 -3.70 3.94
N ILE A 115 -11.22 -3.62 5.07
CA ILE A 115 -11.64 -4.23 6.32
C ILE A 115 -11.98 -3.07 7.26
N ASP A 116 -13.26 -2.95 7.61
CA ASP A 116 -13.68 -2.04 8.67
C ASP A 116 -13.21 -2.62 10.00
N MET A 117 -12.28 -1.93 10.65
CA MET A 117 -11.72 -2.37 11.91
C MET A 117 -12.65 -2.04 13.10
N GLY A 118 -13.76 -1.32 12.86
CA GLY A 118 -14.70 -0.88 13.89
C GLY A 118 -14.00 -0.12 15.04
N ASN A 119 -14.68 0.00 16.18
CA ASN A 119 -14.11 0.58 17.41
C ASN A 119 -13.01 -0.30 18.06
N TYR A 120 -12.33 -1.16 17.30
CA TYR A 120 -11.26 -2.02 17.81
C TYR A 120 -9.95 -1.21 17.89
N TYR A 121 -9.93 -0.29 18.84
CA TYR A 121 -8.72 0.40 19.25
C TYR A 121 -7.64 -0.62 19.61
N ARG A 122 -6.45 -0.39 19.03
CA ARG A 122 -5.14 -0.89 19.47
C ARG A 122 -4.75 -2.27 18.94
N LEU A 123 -4.49 -2.36 17.64
CA LEU A 123 -3.59 -3.39 17.13
C LEU A 123 -2.18 -3.15 17.69
N LYS A 124 -1.73 -4.07 18.54
CA LYS A 124 -0.30 -4.32 18.74
C LYS A 124 0.31 -4.65 17.37
N SER A 125 1.56 -4.20 17.18
CA SER A 125 2.38 -4.32 15.96
C SER A 125 1.95 -5.36 14.92
N PHE A 126 1.74 -4.88 13.69
CA PHE A 126 1.32 -5.57 12.46
C PHE A 126 2.07 -6.86 12.06
N GLY A 127 3.17 -7.22 12.72
CA GLY A 127 4.04 -8.33 12.31
C GLY A 127 3.42 -9.72 12.41
N GLU A 128 2.24 -9.87 13.03
CA GLU A 128 1.61 -11.18 13.28
C GLU A 128 0.60 -11.63 12.20
N TYR A 129 0.21 -10.75 11.26
CA TYR A 129 -0.88 -11.03 10.31
C TYR A 129 -0.43 -11.29 8.86
N ILE A 130 0.87 -11.30 8.62
CA ILE A 130 1.48 -11.65 7.33
C ILE A 130 2.44 -12.82 7.57
N GLN A 131 1.89 -14.03 7.54
CA GLN A 131 2.61 -15.30 7.50
C GLN A 131 2.00 -16.19 6.42
#